data_AF-A0A4V6PUJ1-F1
#
_entry.id   AF-A0A4V6PUJ1-F1
#
_cell.length_a   1.000
_cell.length_b   1.000
_cell.length_c   1.000
_cell.angle_alpha   90.00
_cell.angle_beta   90.00
_cell.angle_gamma   90.00
#
_symmetry.space_group_name_H-M   'P 1'
#
loop_
_entity.id
_entity.type
_entity.pdbx_description
1 polymer ?
#
loop_
_entity_poly.entity_id
_entity_poly.type
_entity_poly.pdbx_seq_one_letter_code
_entity_poly.pdbx_strand_id
1 'polypeptide(L)'
;MTVTTSTLQTAARTWQISSEAMALLEQFPARPVPVSWPRSRQDRAAVEARLAAPPFRAADPSARSHRKQALQAVLDWLELYPGASWQQRWDATRRQP
;
A
#
# COMPACT_ATOMS: atom_id res chain seq x y z
N MET A 1 -0.14 -48.19 19.49
CA MET A 1 -0.80 -47.08 18.78
C MET A 1 0.25 -46.44 17.87
N THR A 2 0.20 -46.72 16.57
CA THR A 2 1.15 -46.17 15.58
C THR A 2 0.48 -45.02 14.84
N VAL A 3 1.00 -43.82 15.00
CA VAL A 3 0.54 -42.63 14.27
C VAL A 3 1.39 -42.47 13.02
N THR A 4 0.77 -42.69 11.85
CA THR A 4 1.41 -42.45 10.55
C THR A 4 1.38 -40.96 10.26
N THR A 5 2.54 -40.31 10.25
CA THR A 5 2.67 -38.91 9.86
C THR A 5 2.58 -38.81 8.33
N SER A 6 1.50 -38.22 7.83
CA SER A 6 1.30 -37.97 6.40
C SER A 6 2.04 -36.69 6.00
N THR A 7 3.12 -36.82 5.22
CA THR A 7 3.79 -35.68 4.58
C THR A 7 2.96 -35.17 3.40
N LEU A 8 2.40 -33.97 3.53
CA LEU A 8 1.82 -33.25 2.40
C LEU A 8 2.96 -32.70 1.53
N GLN A 9 3.25 -33.39 0.43
CA GLN A 9 4.18 -32.93 -0.59
C GLN A 9 3.48 -31.90 -1.49
N THR A 10 3.73 -30.61 -1.25
CA THR A 10 3.30 -29.54 -2.14
C THR A 10 4.14 -29.57 -3.42
N ALA A 11 3.63 -30.21 -4.46
CA ALA A 11 4.18 -30.07 -5.80
C ALA A 11 3.95 -28.63 -6.29
N ALA A 12 5.03 -27.89 -6.52
CA ALA A 12 4.97 -26.59 -7.17
C ALA A 12 4.41 -26.79 -8.59
N ARG A 13 3.24 -26.24 -8.87
CA ARG A 13 2.71 -26.15 -10.23
C ARG A 13 3.61 -25.19 -11.00
N THR A 14 4.45 -25.72 -11.89
CA THR A 14 5.13 -24.90 -12.90
C THR A 14 4.09 -24.41 -13.88
N TRP A 15 3.61 -23.18 -13.67
CA TRP A 15 2.78 -22.47 -14.64
C TRP A 15 3.63 -22.24 -15.89
N GLN A 16 3.37 -23.02 -16.96
CA GLN A 16 3.92 -22.70 -18.28
C GLN A 16 3.24 -21.44 -18.78
N ILE A 17 4.01 -20.37 -18.88
CA ILE A 17 3.58 -19.11 -19.49
C ILE A 17 3.46 -19.36 -20.99
N SER A 18 2.29 -19.07 -21.56
CA SER A 18 2.07 -19.23 -23.01
C SER A 18 2.85 -18.19 -23.82
N SER A 19 3.04 -18.45 -25.11
CA SER A 19 3.69 -17.52 -26.04
C SER A 19 3.00 -16.15 -26.08
N GLU A 20 1.67 -16.12 -25.96
CA GLU A 20 0.89 -14.90 -25.92
C GLU A 20 1.18 -14.10 -24.64
N ALA A 21 1.30 -14.80 -23.51
CA ALA A 21 1.65 -14.16 -22.24
C ALA A 21 3.10 -13.64 -22.24
N MET A 22 4.03 -14.31 -22.92
CA MET A 22 5.38 -13.78 -23.13
C MET A 22 5.38 -12.50 -23.98
N ALA A 23 4.65 -12.49 -25.10
CA ALA A 23 4.51 -11.31 -25.95
C ALA A 23 3.90 -10.11 -25.18
N LEU A 24 2.94 -10.37 -24.28
CA LEU A 24 2.39 -9.35 -23.39
C LEU A 24 3.40 -8.83 -22.36
N LEU A 25 4.27 -9.68 -21.81
CA LEU A 25 5.32 -9.24 -20.87
C LEU A 25 6.40 -8.40 -21.56
N GLU A 26 6.68 -8.66 -22.83
CA GLU A 26 7.57 -7.81 -23.63
C GLU A 26 6.94 -6.45 -23.92
N GLN A 27 5.65 -6.43 -24.28
CA GLN A 27 4.92 -5.19 -24.54
C GLN A 27 4.64 -4.36 -23.27
N PHE A 28 4.38 -5.04 -22.16
CA PHE A 28 4.06 -4.44 -20.86
C PHE A 28 5.04 -4.95 -19.79
N PRO A 29 6.28 -4.43 -19.78
CA PRO A 29 7.26 -4.84 -18.79
C PRO A 29 6.75 -4.56 -17.37
N ALA A 30 7.20 -5.38 -16.42
CA ALA A 30 6.84 -5.22 -15.01
C ALA A 30 7.13 -3.78 -14.55
N ARG A 31 6.13 -3.13 -13.94
CA ARG A 31 6.29 -1.76 -13.46
C ARG A 31 7.42 -1.72 -12.42
N PRO A 32 8.44 -0.86 -12.58
CA PRO A 32 9.47 -0.73 -11.58
C PRO A 32 8.82 -0.30 -10.26
N VAL A 33 9.12 -1.01 -9.18
CA VAL A 33 8.64 -0.65 -7.84
C VAL A 33 9.60 0.39 -7.28
N PRO A 34 9.19 1.67 -7.16
CA PRO A 34 10.07 2.69 -6.62
C PRO A 34 10.35 2.43 -5.13
N VAL A 35 11.60 2.67 -4.71
CA VAL A 35 12.04 2.51 -3.31
C VAL A 35 11.24 3.40 -2.36
N SER A 36 10.81 4.57 -2.83
CA SER A 36 9.90 5.44 -2.08
C SER A 36 9.02 6.25 -3.03
N TRP A 37 7.85 6.64 -2.56
CA TRP A 37 6.99 7.58 -3.28
C TRP A 37 7.28 9.01 -2.81
N PRO A 38 7.66 9.95 -3.68
CA PRO A 38 8.02 11.31 -3.25
C PRO A 38 6.91 12.00 -2.43
N ARG A 39 5.65 11.71 -2.76
CA ARG A 39 4.49 12.24 -2.04
C ARG A 39 4.34 11.70 -0.63
N SER A 40 4.81 10.49 -0.34
CA SER A 40 4.76 9.91 1.01
C SER A 40 5.83 10.50 1.93
N ARG A 41 6.78 11.30 1.39
CA ARG A 41 7.80 12.03 2.17
C ARG A 41 7.38 13.45 2.53
N GLN A 42 6.18 13.88 2.12
CA GLN A 42 5.64 15.17 2.54
C GLN A 42 5.42 15.18 4.04
N ASP A 43 5.67 16.31 4.69
CA ASP A 43 5.27 16.49 6.09
C ASP A 43 3.74 16.49 6.24
N ARG A 44 3.29 16.47 7.50
CA ARG A 44 1.87 16.43 7.84
C ARG A 44 1.09 17.60 7.23
N ALA A 45 1.59 18.83 7.37
CA ALA A 45 0.92 20.03 6.90
C ALA A 45 0.78 20.04 5.37
N ALA A 46 1.80 19.58 4.65
CA ALA A 46 1.77 19.44 3.21
C ALA A 46 0.74 18.40 2.74
N VAL A 47 0.58 17.29 3.46
CA VAL A 47 -0.46 16.28 3.17
C VAL A 47 -1.86 16.85 3.42
N GLU A 48 -2.07 17.51 4.56
CA GLU A 48 -3.35 18.15 4.90
C GLU A 48 -3.74 19.22 3.87
N ALA A 49 -2.81 20.09 3.48
CA ALA A 49 -3.03 21.11 2.46
C ALA A 49 -3.39 20.49 1.10
N ARG A 50 -2.69 19.42 0.69
CA ARG A 50 -2.97 18.71 -0.56
C ARG A 50 -4.37 18.13 -0.58
N LEU A 51 -4.83 17.54 0.52
CA LEU A 51 -6.16 16.92 0.61
C LEU A 51 -7.29 17.95 0.81
N ALA A 52 -6.97 19.17 1.24
CA ALA A 52 -7.90 20.31 1.27
C ALA A 52 -8.08 21.01 -0.10
N ALA A 53 -7.27 20.65 -1.10
CA ALA A 53 -7.26 21.22 -2.44
C ALA A 53 -7.86 20.29 -3.50
N PRO A 54 -8.30 20.80 -4.67
CA PRO A 54 -8.69 19.96 -5.80
C PRO A 54 -7.54 19.00 -6.22
N PRO A 55 -7.85 17.78 -6.70
CA PRO A 55 -9.18 17.21 -6.92
C PRO A 55 -9.81 16.57 -5.66
N PHE A 56 -9.14 16.62 -4.50
CA PHE A 56 -9.56 15.90 -3.28
C PHE A 56 -10.57 16.67 -2.43
N ARG A 57 -10.62 18.00 -2.60
CA ARG A 57 -11.59 18.87 -1.92
C ARG A 57 -13.02 18.47 -2.25
N ALA A 58 -13.80 18.08 -1.23
CA ALA A 58 -15.23 17.85 -1.40
C ALA A 58 -15.97 19.17 -1.69
N ALA A 59 -17.02 19.12 -2.51
CA ALA A 59 -17.87 20.29 -2.75
C ALA A 59 -18.68 20.67 -1.51
N ASP A 60 -19.28 19.67 -0.85
CA ASP A 60 -20.13 19.86 0.33
C ASP A 60 -19.29 20.21 1.58
N PRO A 61 -19.65 21.27 2.35
CA PRO A 61 -18.95 21.63 3.59
C PRO A 61 -18.92 20.54 4.66
N SER A 62 -20.00 19.78 4.86
CA SER A 62 -20.05 18.70 5.84
C SER A 62 -19.10 17.56 5.45
N ALA A 63 -19.10 17.19 4.18
CA ALA A 63 -18.17 16.23 3.61
C ALA A 63 -16.71 16.69 3.73
N ARG A 64 -16.41 18.00 3.57
CA ARG A 64 -15.07 18.55 3.80
C ARG A 64 -14.63 18.38 5.25
N SER A 65 -15.50 18.73 6.20
CA SER A 65 -15.21 18.60 7.64
C SER A 65 -14.99 17.15 8.05
N HIS A 66 -15.82 16.22 7.57
CA HIS A 66 -15.64 14.79 7.82
C HIS A 66 -14.34 14.26 7.23
N ARG A 67 -14.00 14.61 5.97
CA ARG A 67 -12.72 14.19 5.35
C ARG A 67 -11.52 14.73 6.11
N LYS A 68 -11.56 15.98 6.58
CA LYS A 68 -10.49 16.56 7.39
C LYS A 68 -10.28 15.77 8.67
N GLN A 69 -11.35 15.49 9.42
CA GLN A 69 -11.27 14.72 10.67
C GLN A 69 -10.75 13.29 10.42
N ALA A 70 -11.28 12.61 9.40
CA ALA A 70 -10.83 11.27 9.03
C ALA A 70 -9.35 11.25 8.63
N LEU A 71 -8.88 12.25 7.88
CA LEU A 71 -7.47 12.41 7.54
C LEU A 71 -6.60 12.57 8.79
N GLN A 72 -6.99 13.48 9.69
CA GLN A 72 -6.24 13.73 10.92
C GLN A 72 -6.12 12.46 11.77
N ALA A 73 -7.22 11.73 11.94
CA ALA A 73 -7.21 10.46 12.67
C ALA A 73 -6.26 9.42 12.05
N VAL A 74 -6.22 9.32 10.72
CA VAL A 74 -5.29 8.40 10.03
C VAL A 74 -3.83 8.84 10.19
N LEU A 75 -3.54 10.14 10.08
CA LEU A 75 -2.18 10.66 10.25
C LEU A 75 -1.69 10.51 11.69
N ASP A 76 -2.55 10.78 12.67
CA ASP A 76 -2.27 10.57 14.10
C ASP A 76 -1.94 9.10 14.38
N TRP A 77 -2.74 8.19 13.82
CA TRP A 77 -2.49 6.75 13.94
C TRP A 77 -1.17 6.33 13.28
N LEU A 78 -0.84 6.85 12.08
CA LEU A 78 0.42 6.54 11.40
C LEU A 78 1.65 7.10 12.13
N GLU A 79 1.52 8.23 12.81
CA GLU A 79 2.61 8.82 13.60
C GLU A 79 3.06 7.94 14.77
N LEU A 80 2.23 7.01 15.23
CA LEU A 80 2.55 6.03 16.27
C LEU A 80 3.61 5.00 15.83
N TYR A 81 3.81 4.81 14.53
CA TYR A 81 4.72 3.80 13.99
C TYR A 81 6.06 4.42 13.57
N PRO A 82 7.18 3.69 13.68
CA PRO A 82 8.49 4.20 13.29
C PRO A 82 8.58 4.43 11.78
N GLY A 83 9.26 5.50 11.37
CA GLY A 83 9.53 5.80 9.96
C GLY A 83 9.75 7.29 9.68
N ALA A 84 10.58 7.60 8.70
CA ALA A 84 10.85 8.96 8.25
C ALA A 84 9.89 9.42 7.12
N SER A 85 9.04 8.53 6.62
CA SER A 85 8.01 8.84 5.62
C SER A 85 6.70 8.13 5.95
N TRP A 86 5.58 8.63 5.41
CA TRP A 86 4.27 7.99 5.56
C TRP A 86 4.25 6.55 5.01
N GLN A 87 5.03 6.28 3.96
CA GLN A 87 5.16 4.92 3.42
C GLN A 87 5.87 3.99 4.40
N GLN A 88 6.98 4.45 5.00
CA GLN A 88 7.70 3.63 6.00
C GLN A 88 6.82 3.36 7.22
N ARG A 89 6.07 4.37 7.68
CA ARG A 89 5.12 4.22 8.80
C ARG A 89 3.99 3.26 8.45
N TRP A 90 3.44 3.35 7.24
CA TRP A 90 2.44 2.40 6.73
C TRP A 90 2.97 0.97 6.63
N ASP A 91 4.19 0.77 6.11
CA ASP A 91 4.78 -0.56 5.99
C ASP A 91 5.11 -1.16 7.37
N ALA A 92 5.45 -0.33 8.36
CA ALA A 92 5.62 -0.75 9.75
C ALA A 92 4.31 -1.26 10.38
N THR A 93 3.13 -0.80 9.94
CA THR A 93 1.85 -1.33 10.42
C THR A 93 1.56 -2.74 9.90
N ARG A 94 1.99 -3.06 8.68
CA ARG A 94 1.79 -4.39 8.07
C ARG A 94 2.73 -5.45 8.61
N ARG A 95 3.86 -5.02 9.17
CA ARG A 95 4.90 -5.89 9.73
C ARG A 95 4.73 -6.08 11.24
N GLN A 96 3.48 -6.02 11.72
CA GLN A 96 3.13 -6.51 13.05
C GLN A 96 3.18 -8.05 13.02
N PRO A 97 3.74 -8.71 14.06
CA PRO A 97 3.84 -10.16 14.14
C PRO A 97 2.47 -10.86 14.18
#